data_AF-A0A349W8V3-F1
#
_entry.id   AF-A0A349W8V3-F1
#
_cell.length_a   1.000
_cell.length_b   1.000
_cell.length_c   1.000
_cell.angle_alpha   90.00
_cell.angle_beta   90.00
_cell.angle_gamma   90.00
#
_symmetry.space_group_name_H-M   'P 1'
#
loop_
_entity.id
_entity.type
_entity.pdbx_description
1 polymer ?
#
loop_
_entity_poly.entity_id
_entity_poly.type
_entity_poly.pdbx_seq_one_letter_code
_entity_poly.pdbx_strand_id
1 'polypeptide(L)'
;MGAHFLISEKETLHNPNQIAVIPIFKEGHIGGFYFDLRSQAIFLNLFPGHTPPTLGTVAEKMQLQKPILDATLVYRPLVVATESNGQRTSLIKFKW
;
A
#
# COMPACT_ATOMS: atom_id res chain seq x y z
N MET A 1 1.43 -15.20 4.18
CA MET A 1 0.64 -13.98 4.46
C MET A 1 1.56 -12.93 5.06
N GLY A 2 1.43 -11.67 4.68
CA GLY A 2 2.26 -10.59 5.21
C GLY A 2 1.72 -9.22 4.85
N ALA A 3 1.88 -8.26 5.77
CA ALA A 3 1.57 -6.86 5.52
C ALA A 3 2.79 -6.16 4.89
N HIS A 4 2.56 -5.52 3.76
CA HIS A 4 3.56 -4.82 2.98
C HIS A 4 3.19 -3.35 2.94
N PHE A 5 4.13 -2.47 3.22
CA PHE A 5 3.93 -1.03 3.06
C PHE A 5 4.17 -0.68 1.60
N LEU A 6 3.28 0.12 1.02
CA LEU A 6 3.48 0.61 -0.34
C LEU A 6 4.21 1.94 -0.24
N ILE A 7 5.41 1.99 -0.80
CA ILE A 7 6.19 3.22 -0.89
C ILE A 7 6.23 3.62 -2.36
N SER A 8 5.49 4.67 -2.70
CA SER A 8 5.52 5.24 -4.04
C SER A 8 6.68 6.22 -4.16
N GLU A 9 7.38 6.17 -5.29
CA GLU A 9 8.42 7.15 -5.64
C GLU A 9 7.82 8.46 -6.18
N LYS A 10 6.52 8.46 -6.47
CA LYS A 10 5.79 9.62 -6.98
C LYS A 10 4.74 10.06 -5.98
N GLU A 11 4.41 11.34 -6.05
CA GLU A 11 3.35 11.92 -5.22
C GLU A 11 2.02 11.22 -5.46
N THR A 12 1.30 10.99 -4.37
CA THR A 12 -0.03 10.39 -4.33
C THR A 12 -0.98 11.32 -3.59
N LEU A 13 -2.19 11.47 -4.11
CA LEU A 13 -3.24 12.27 -3.50
C LEU A 13 -3.94 11.44 -2.43
N HIS A 14 -3.90 11.89 -1.18
CA HIS A 14 -4.61 11.23 -0.10
C HIS A 14 -5.47 12.24 0.64
N ASN A 15 -6.64 11.80 1.09
CA ASN A 15 -7.41 12.54 2.06
C ASN A 15 -6.96 12.09 3.47
N PRO A 16 -6.33 12.96 4.28
CA PRO A 16 -5.81 12.58 5.59
C PRO A 16 -6.88 12.13 6.57
N ASN A 17 -8.15 12.47 6.32
CA ASN A 17 -9.30 12.04 7.13
C ASN A 17 -9.94 10.74 6.61
N GLN A 18 -9.42 10.17 5.53
CA GLN A 18 -9.96 8.95 4.94
C GLN A 18 -9.27 7.71 5.51
N ILE A 19 -10.10 6.73 5.83
CA ILE A 19 -9.70 5.34 6.05
C ILE A 19 -10.40 4.54 4.97
N ALA A 20 -9.64 3.87 4.11
CA ALA A 20 -10.19 3.01 3.07
C ALA A 20 -9.67 1.58 3.24
N VAL A 21 -10.56 0.61 3.05
CA VAL A 21 -10.22 -0.81 2.98
C VAL A 21 -10.81 -1.35 1.70
N ILE A 22 -9.95 -1.83 0.80
CA ILE A 22 -10.35 -2.25 -0.54
C ILE A 22 -9.84 -3.68 -0.77
N PRO A 23 -10.74 -4.66 -0.95
CA PRO A 23 -10.34 -6.02 -1.29
C PRO A 23 -9.78 -6.05 -2.71
N ILE A 24 -8.60 -6.63 -2.88
CA ILE A 24 -7.96 -6.77 -4.17
C ILE A 24 -8.19 -8.19 -4.70
N PHE A 25 -8.72 -8.29 -5.93
CA PHE A 25 -9.10 -9.56 -6.53
C PHE A 25 -8.15 -9.99 -7.64
N LYS A 26 -7.77 -11.27 -7.64
CA LYS A 26 -7.05 -11.91 -8.74
C LYS A 26 -7.79 -13.19 -9.13
N GLU A 27 -8.08 -13.35 -10.43
CA GLU A 27 -8.74 -14.57 -10.95
C GLU A 27 -10.03 -14.95 -10.20
N GLY A 28 -10.85 -13.95 -9.85
CA GLY A 28 -12.12 -14.16 -9.13
C GLY A 28 -11.98 -14.40 -7.62
N HIS A 29 -10.77 -14.43 -7.07
CA HIS A 29 -10.51 -14.67 -5.65
C HIS A 29 -9.91 -13.43 -4.99
N ILE A 30 -10.14 -13.25 -3.68
CA ILE A 30 -9.50 -12.18 -2.92
C ILE A 30 -8.03 -12.55 -2.73
N GLY A 31 -7.13 -11.77 -3.34
CA GLY A 31 -5.69 -11.94 -3.21
C GLY A 31 -5.07 -11.12 -2.09
N GLY A 32 -5.77 -10.08 -1.64
CA GLY A 32 -5.31 -9.25 -0.54
C GLY A 32 -6.25 -8.12 -0.20
N PHE A 33 -5.85 -7.28 0.74
CA PHE A 33 -6.56 -6.06 1.11
C PHE A 33 -5.61 -4.87 1.02
N TYR A 34 -6.03 -3.84 0.29
CA TYR A 34 -5.41 -2.52 0.35
C TYR A 34 -6.03 -1.72 1.49
N PHE A 35 -5.19 -1.11 2.29
CA PHE A 35 -5.56 -0.17 3.33
C PHE A 35 -4.95 1.19 2.99
N ASP A 36 -5.76 2.23 2.99
CA ASP A 36 -5.29 3.61 3.10
C ASP A 36 -5.63 4.11 4.50
N LEU A 37 -4.61 4.29 5.33
CA LEU A 37 -4.73 4.73 6.72
C LEU A 37 -4.08 6.11 6.86
N ARG A 38 -4.84 7.20 6.69
CA ARG A 38 -4.34 8.57 6.84
C ARG A 38 -3.07 8.83 6.00
N SER A 39 -3.15 8.56 4.70
CA SER A 39 -2.05 8.68 3.74
C SER A 39 -0.98 7.60 3.87
N GLN A 40 -1.20 6.56 4.68
CA GLN A 40 -0.36 5.38 4.71
C GLN A 40 -1.02 4.24 3.94
N ALA A 41 -0.45 3.92 2.77
CA ALA A 41 -0.85 2.77 1.98
C ALA A 41 -0.20 1.48 2.52
N ILE A 42 -1.01 0.46 2.78
CA ILE A 42 -0.58 -0.89 3.21
C ILE A 42 -1.32 -1.94 2.39
N PHE A 43 -0.62 -2.98 1.97
CA PHE A 43 -1.18 -4.15 1.29
C PHE A 43 -0.98 -5.39 2.15
N LEU A 44 -2.10 -5.98 2.56
CA LEU A 44 -2.12 -7.29 3.18
C LEU A 44 -2.21 -8.35 2.09
N ASN A 45 -1.11 -9.08 1.86
CA ASN A 45 -1.09 -10.21 0.95
C ASN A 45 -1.59 -11.47 1.66
N LEU A 46 -2.62 -12.11 1.12
CA LEU A 46 -3.20 -13.34 1.67
C LEU A 46 -2.55 -14.61 1.12
N PHE A 47 -1.74 -14.53 0.06
CA PHE A 47 -1.03 -15.70 -0.47
C PHE A 47 0.29 -15.95 0.28
N PRO A 48 0.48 -17.12 0.90
CA PRO A 48 1.76 -17.51 1.49
C PRO A 48 2.77 -17.98 0.42
N GLY A 49 4.07 -17.71 0.64
CA GLY A 49 5.17 -18.37 -0.09
C GLY A 49 5.60 -17.75 -1.43
N HIS A 50 4.89 -16.76 -1.96
CA HIS A 50 5.28 -16.07 -3.19
C HIS A 50 5.63 -14.60 -2.90
N THR A 51 6.66 -14.09 -3.59
CA THR A 51 6.87 -12.64 -3.71
C THR A 51 5.55 -12.03 -4.16
N PRO A 52 4.95 -11.11 -3.38
CA PRO A 52 3.67 -10.54 -3.76
C PRO A 52 3.82 -9.87 -5.13
N PRO A 53 2.88 -10.13 -6.05
CA PRO A 53 2.91 -9.45 -7.34
C PRO A 53 2.68 -7.94 -7.13
N THR A 54 3.12 -7.10 -8.07
CA THR A 54 2.91 -5.65 -7.98
C THR A 54 1.42 -5.35 -7.90
N LEU A 55 1.04 -4.29 -7.18
CA LEU A 55 -0.39 -3.96 -7.03
C LEU A 55 -1.06 -3.76 -8.38
N GLY A 56 -0.36 -3.22 -9.40
CA GLY A 56 -0.89 -3.10 -10.76
C GLY A 56 -1.52 -4.39 -11.29
N THR A 57 -0.90 -5.54 -11.05
CA THR A 57 -1.41 -6.83 -11.56
C THR A 57 -2.63 -7.36 -10.81
N VAL A 58 -2.85 -6.94 -9.56
CA VAL A 58 -3.95 -7.41 -8.72
C VAL A 58 -5.08 -6.38 -8.67
N ALA A 59 -4.75 -5.10 -8.75
CA ALA A 59 -5.62 -3.96 -8.52
C ALA A 59 -5.93 -3.15 -9.78
N GLU A 60 -5.59 -3.64 -10.98
CA GLU A 60 -5.84 -2.94 -12.26
C GLU A 60 -7.31 -2.52 -12.46
N LYS A 61 -8.24 -3.29 -11.89
CA LYS A 61 -9.68 -3.01 -11.94
C LYS A 61 -10.15 -2.01 -10.87
N MET A 62 -9.29 -1.67 -9.93
CA MET A 62 -9.58 -0.74 -8.85
C MET A 62 -9.07 0.61 -9.29
N GLN A 63 -9.89 1.66 -9.18
CA GLN A 63 -9.57 3.03 -9.60
C GLN A 63 -8.53 3.69 -8.68
N LEU A 64 -7.51 2.94 -8.25
CA LEU A 64 -6.38 3.42 -7.49
C LEU A 64 -5.49 4.26 -8.41
N GLN A 65 -4.79 5.21 -7.79
CA GLN A 65 -3.84 6.05 -8.50
C GLN A 65 -2.68 5.20 -9.02
N LYS A 66 -2.26 5.45 -10.27
CA LYS A 66 -1.15 4.73 -10.91
C LYS A 66 0.14 4.69 -10.07
N PRO A 67 0.57 5.76 -9.39
CA PRO A 67 1.72 5.70 -8.48
C PRO A 67 1.59 4.67 -7.34
N ILE A 68 0.38 4.33 -6.89
CA ILE A 68 0.14 3.28 -5.88
C ILE A 68 0.25 1.89 -6.52
N LEU A 69 -0.22 1.75 -7.76
CA LEU A 69 -0.12 0.49 -8.52
C LEU A 69 1.33 0.12 -8.84
N ASP A 70 2.16 1.14 -9.09
CA ASP A 70 3.59 1.05 -9.39
C ASP A 70 4.46 1.08 -8.11
N ALA A 71 3.87 1.21 -6.92
CA ALA A 71 4.62 1.37 -5.67
C ALA A 71 5.39 0.10 -5.29
N THR A 72 6.55 0.30 -4.65
CA THR A 72 7.35 -0.81 -4.13
C THR A 72 6.70 -1.37 -2.88
N LEU A 73 6.56 -2.70 -2.84
CA LEU A 73 6.06 -3.44 -1.68
C LEU A 73 7.21 -3.73 -0.71
N VAL A 74 7.17 -3.13 0.47
CA VAL A 74 8.21 -3.31 1.49
C VAL A 74 7.66 -4.10 2.67
N TYR A 75 8.22 -5.28 2.90
CA TYR A 75 7.91 -6.11 4.06
C TYR A 75 8.75 -5.68 5.27
N ARG A 76 8.09 -5.41 6.41
CA ARG A 76 8.73 -5.02 7.68
C ARG A 76 9.75 -3.86 7.56
N PRO A 77 9.37 -2.69 7.03
CA PRO A 77 10.26 -1.53 7.01
C PRO A 77 10.60 -1.11 8.44
N LEU A 78 11.86 -0.73 8.69
CA LEU A 78 12.27 -0.19 10.00
C LEU A 78 11.69 1.21 10.23
N VAL A 79 11.45 1.95 9.16
CA VAL A 79 10.97 3.33 9.18
C VAL A 79 10.03 3.54 8.01
N VAL A 80 8.91 4.22 8.26
CA VAL A 80 8.02 4.73 7.22
C VAL A 80 7.83 6.22 7.45
N ALA A 81 8.05 7.01 6.41
CA ALA A 81 7.85 8.45 6.42
C ALA A 81 6.74 8.80 5.44
N THR A 82 5.82 9.67 5.86
CA THR A 82 4.86 10.28 4.95
C THR A 82 5.16 11.77 4.82
N GLU A 83 5.05 12.27 3.61
CA GLU A 83 5.19 13.69 3.29
C GLU A 83 3.87 14.21 2.72
N SER A 84 3.55 15.46 3.03
CA SER A 84 2.38 16.17 2.52
C SER A 84 2.86 17.54 2.06
N ASN A 85 2.63 17.88 0.80
CA ASN A 85 3.08 19.13 0.18
C ASN A 85 4.59 19.40 0.39
N GLY A 86 5.43 18.36 0.27
CA GLY A 86 6.87 18.45 0.47
C GLY A 86 7.33 18.63 1.93
N GLN A 87 6.41 18.59 2.91
CA GLN A 87 6.74 18.61 4.33
C GLN A 87 6.51 17.23 4.96
N ARG A 88 7.50 16.75 5.72
CA ARG A 88 7.40 15.49 6.45
C ARG A 88 6.28 15.57 7.48
N THR A 89 5.20 14.82 7.25
CA THR A 89 3.97 14.86 8.05
C THR A 89 4.01 13.81 9.15
N SER A 90 4.58 12.64 8.89
CA SER A 90 4.74 11.60 9.90
C SER A 90 6.01 10.78 9.72
N LEU A 91 6.53 10.28 10.83
CA LEU A 91 7.66 9.35 10.87
C LEU A 91 7.34 8.24 11.85
N ILE A 92 7.10 7.04 11.35
CA ILE A 92 6.82 5.86 12.14
C ILE A 92 8.08 4.99 12.16
N LYS A 93 8.60 4.70 13.35
CA LYS A 93 9.73 3.78 13.56
C LYS A 93 9.20 2.48 14.13
N PHE A 94 9.53 1.36 13.50
CA PHE A 94 9.07 0.04 13.90
C PHE A 94 10.21 -0.73 14.60
N LYS A 95 9.83 -1.54 15.59
CA LYS A 95 10.66 -2.59 16.18
C LYS A 95 9.92 -3.90 15.97
N TRP A 96 10.35 -4.68 14.98
CA TRP A 96 9.73 -5.94 14.58
C TRP A 96 10.27 -7.13 15.37
#